data_AF-A0A6N7FZ75-F1
#
_entry.id   AF-A0A6N7FZ75-F1
#
_cell.length_a   1.000
_cell.length_b   1.000
_cell.length_c   1.000
_cell.angle_alpha   90.00
_cell.angle_beta   90.00
_cell.angle_gamma   90.00
#
_symmetry.space_group_name_H-M   'P 1'
#
loop_
_entity.id
_entity.type
_entity.pdbx_description
1 polymer ?
#
loop_
_entity_poly.entity_id
_entity_poly.type
_entity_poly.pdbx_seq_one_letter_code
_entity_poly.pdbx_strand_id
1 'polypeptide(L)'
;MPITRDTAAVIQRWQDHHSRLDLPERNHRWLFPAPYGSAGPGHLATIRFATALRRWVAAIPELHSDLPGPDGAPLPFDRSLIFPYAFRHSYAQRHADAGVGVEVLKELLDHTDISVTQGYYRVSLQRKREAIKVMSRYVQDRSGESRAGSSGSTAGYELRSVAVPFGNCIEPSNVKAGGKQCPIRFQCAGCGFYRPDPSCLPAIEEHINALKADRETAAAMGVDDFVTRNLDDQAAAFTQVAATMRERLQALPDDERCEVEQASAVLRKVRAGRAHKLLPLTVKDSA
;
A
#
# COMPACT_ATOMS: atom_id res chain seq x y z
N MET A 1 -8.10 4.51 15.25
CA MET A 1 -7.00 4.80 14.30
C MET A 1 -5.68 4.85 15.05
N PRO A 2 -4.65 4.08 14.65
CA PRO A 2 -3.34 4.13 15.28
C PRO A 2 -2.69 5.51 15.09
N ILE A 3 -2.05 6.03 16.13
CA ILE A 3 -1.29 7.29 16.09
C ILE A 3 0.17 6.94 15.84
N THR A 4 0.72 7.34 14.70
CA THR A 4 2.14 7.12 14.38
C THR A 4 3.05 7.93 15.31
N ARG A 5 4.31 7.51 15.46
CA ARG A 5 5.31 8.23 16.27
C ARG A 5 5.41 9.71 15.86
N ASP A 6 5.44 9.98 14.56
CA ASP A 6 5.53 11.35 14.04
C ASP A 6 4.27 12.18 14.36
N THR A 7 3.09 11.56 14.23
CA THR A 7 1.83 12.22 14.59
C THR A 7 1.77 12.50 16.10
N ALA A 8 2.21 11.56 16.93
CA ALA A 8 2.30 11.76 18.38
C ALA A 8 3.24 12.92 18.73
N ALA A 9 4.41 13.00 18.08
CA ALA A 9 5.36 14.10 18.28
C ALA A 9 4.76 15.46 17.86
N VAL A 10 3.99 15.53 16.78
CA VAL A 10 3.26 16.74 16.37
C VAL A 10 2.21 17.13 17.42
N ILE A 11 1.44 16.16 17.92
CA ILE A 11 0.42 16.39 18.95
C ILE A 11 1.05 16.91 20.25
N GLN A 12 2.18 16.32 20.69
CA GLN A 12 2.90 16.75 21.88
C GLN A 12 3.41 18.19 21.76
N ARG A 13 4.07 18.54 20.65
CA ARG A 13 4.51 19.92 20.39
C ARG A 13 3.35 20.91 20.40
N TRP A 14 2.20 20.50 19.87
CA TRP A 14 1.00 21.31 19.92
C TRP A 14 0.46 21.46 21.35
N GLN A 15 0.44 20.41 22.17
CA GLN A 15 0.03 20.49 23.57
C GLN A 15 0.94 21.41 24.40
N ASP A 16 2.25 21.36 24.17
CA ASP A 16 3.21 22.26 24.82
C ASP A 16 2.93 23.72 24.46
N HIS A 17 2.65 24.01 23.18
CA HIS A 17 2.26 25.35 22.75
C HIS A 17 0.90 25.77 23.32
N HIS A 18 -0.08 24.87 23.28
CA HIS A 18 -1.43 25.07 23.82
C HIS A 18 -1.42 25.47 25.29
N SER A 19 -0.55 24.87 26.11
CA SER A 19 -0.40 25.20 27.54
C SER A 19 0.02 26.64 27.81
N ARG A 20 0.58 27.33 26.81
CA ARG A 20 1.07 28.72 26.89
C ARG A 20 0.09 29.73 26.31
N LEU A 21 -1.02 29.27 25.73
CA LEU A 21 -2.02 30.15 25.16
C LEU A 21 -2.93 30.72 26.26
N ASP A 22 -3.19 32.02 26.19
CA ASP A 22 -4.20 32.67 27.03
C ASP A 22 -5.59 32.27 26.54
N LEU A 23 -6.18 31.26 27.19
CA LEU A 23 -7.47 30.68 26.84
C LEU A 23 -8.35 30.59 28.08
N PRO A 24 -9.69 30.72 27.92
CA PRO A 24 -10.63 30.47 29.02
C PRO A 24 -10.45 29.07 29.61
N GLU A 25 -10.47 28.93 30.94
CA GLU A 25 -10.25 27.66 31.65
C GLU A 25 -11.05 26.49 31.07
N ARG A 26 -12.35 26.71 30.79
CA ARG A 26 -13.24 25.68 30.23
C ARG A 26 -12.83 25.16 28.83
N ASN A 27 -11.99 25.91 28.10
CA ASN A 27 -11.55 25.55 26.75
C ASN A 27 -10.30 24.64 26.78
N HIS A 28 -9.49 24.67 27.85
CA HIS A 28 -8.24 23.90 27.96
C HIS A 28 -8.43 22.38 27.90
N ARG A 29 -9.65 21.88 28.19
CA ARG A 29 -9.96 20.45 28.10
C ARG A 29 -9.94 19.88 26.68
N TRP A 30 -10.01 20.74 25.66
CA TRP A 30 -10.10 20.33 24.26
C TRP A 30 -8.72 20.37 23.60
N LEU A 31 -8.37 19.33 22.84
CA LEU A 31 -7.10 19.32 22.10
C LEU A 31 -7.03 20.49 21.12
N PHE A 32 -8.15 20.87 20.48
CA PHE A 32 -8.25 22.06 19.64
C PHE A 32 -9.28 23.01 20.24
N PRO A 33 -8.86 23.97 21.08
CA PRO A 33 -9.76 24.87 21.80
C PRO A 33 -10.32 25.97 20.89
N ALA A 34 -11.44 26.56 21.31
CA ALA A 34 -11.88 27.83 20.74
C ALA A 34 -11.04 28.98 21.32
N PRO A 35 -10.68 30.01 20.52
CA PRO A 35 -9.76 31.07 20.97
C PRO A 35 -10.38 32.03 22.00
N TYR A 36 -11.71 32.07 22.14
CA TYR A 36 -12.40 33.00 23.03
C TYR A 36 -13.54 32.32 23.77
N GLY A 37 -13.91 32.87 24.94
CA GLY A 37 -15.02 32.35 25.74
C GLY A 37 -16.35 32.39 25.00
N SER A 38 -16.62 33.45 24.22
CA SER A 38 -17.86 33.59 23.45
C SER A 38 -17.96 32.66 22.24
N ALA A 39 -16.89 31.94 21.88
CA ALA A 39 -16.86 31.08 20.70
C ALA A 39 -17.46 29.69 20.98
N GLY A 40 -18.79 29.63 21.10
CA GLY A 40 -19.56 28.39 21.06
C GLY A 40 -19.18 27.33 22.10
N PRO A 41 -19.07 26.04 21.74
CA PRO A 41 -18.94 24.91 22.67
C PRO A 41 -17.57 24.79 23.37
N GLY A 42 -16.66 25.75 23.17
CA GLY A 42 -15.32 25.77 23.76
C GLY A 42 -14.24 25.04 22.96
N HIS A 43 -14.60 24.34 21.88
CA HIS A 43 -13.67 23.73 20.93
C HIS A 43 -13.71 24.40 19.56
N LEU A 44 -12.69 24.16 18.74
CA LEU A 44 -12.61 24.64 17.37
C LEU A 44 -13.78 24.09 16.55
N ALA A 45 -14.62 24.99 16.03
CA ALA A 45 -15.75 24.63 15.19
C ALA A 45 -15.30 24.32 13.75
N THR A 46 -16.00 23.42 13.06
CA THR A 46 -15.71 23.02 11.66
C THR A 46 -15.59 24.22 10.72
N ILE A 47 -16.48 25.20 10.82
CA ILE A 47 -16.47 26.40 9.97
C ILE A 47 -15.21 27.27 10.21
N ARG A 48 -14.72 27.32 11.46
CA ARG A 48 -13.50 28.04 11.82
C ARG A 48 -12.27 27.30 11.31
N PHE A 49 -12.24 25.97 11.46
CA PHE A 49 -11.17 25.15 10.89
C PHE A 49 -11.09 25.29 9.36
N ALA A 50 -12.22 25.20 8.65
CA ALA A 50 -12.25 25.38 7.20
C ALA A 50 -11.78 26.78 6.77
N THR A 51 -12.09 27.82 7.55
CA THR A 51 -11.61 29.18 7.30
C THR A 51 -10.12 29.33 7.56
N ALA A 52 -9.61 28.78 8.65
CA ALA A 52 -8.18 28.76 8.95
C ALA A 52 -7.39 28.00 7.88
N LEU A 53 -7.91 26.85 7.43
CA LEU A 53 -7.32 26.06 6.35
C LEU A 53 -7.24 26.86 5.05
N ARG A 54 -8.32 27.53 4.63
CA ARG A 54 -8.30 28.37 3.42
C ARG A 54 -7.28 29.50 3.51
N ARG A 55 -7.16 30.16 4.67
CA ARG A 55 -6.15 31.20 4.90
C ARG A 55 -4.73 30.65 4.80
N TRP A 56 -4.50 29.47 5.37
CA TRP A 56 -3.20 28.80 5.29
C TRP A 56 -2.87 28.40 3.83
N VAL A 57 -3.80 27.78 3.11
CA VAL A 57 -3.62 27.40 1.69
C VAL A 57 -3.34 28.63 0.81
N ALA A 58 -4.03 29.74 1.05
CA ALA A 58 -3.80 30.99 0.32
C ALA A 58 -2.42 31.61 0.60
N ALA A 59 -1.83 31.33 1.76
CA ALA A 59 -0.51 31.82 2.14
C ALA A 59 0.65 30.96 1.58
N ILE A 60 0.38 29.82 0.95
CA ILE A 60 1.41 28.98 0.32
C ILE A 60 1.81 29.62 -1.02
N PRO A 61 3.08 30.07 -1.19
CA PRO A 61 3.51 30.83 -2.37
C PRO A 61 3.30 30.06 -3.68
N GLU A 62 3.81 28.83 -3.73
CA GLU A 62 3.78 27.97 -4.92
C GLU A 62 3.18 26.61 -4.56
N LEU A 63 2.22 26.18 -5.38
CA LEU A 63 1.56 24.89 -5.30
C LEU A 63 1.38 24.40 -6.73
N HIS A 64 2.09 23.33 -7.09
CA HIS A 64 2.00 22.71 -8.40
C HIS A 64 1.32 21.35 -8.31
N SER A 65 0.63 20.95 -9.37
CA SER A 65 0.17 19.58 -9.51
C SER A 65 1.33 18.65 -9.86
N ASP A 66 1.04 17.36 -9.80
CA ASP A 66 1.92 16.26 -10.20
C ASP A 66 1.99 16.06 -11.72
N LEU A 67 1.22 16.83 -12.50
CA LEU A 67 1.19 16.76 -13.96
C LEU A 67 1.90 17.97 -14.58
N PRO A 68 2.84 17.77 -15.53
CA PRO A 68 3.41 18.87 -16.28
C PRO A 68 2.34 19.54 -17.16
N GLY A 69 2.45 20.85 -17.32
CA GLY A 69 1.67 21.63 -18.26
C GLY A 69 2.00 21.29 -19.72
N PRO A 70 1.21 21.79 -20.69
CA PRO A 70 1.42 21.53 -22.12
C PRO A 70 2.81 21.92 -22.65
N ASP A 71 3.50 22.82 -21.94
CA ASP A 71 4.84 23.36 -22.20
C ASP A 71 5.94 22.69 -21.37
N GLY A 72 5.61 21.67 -20.57
CA GLY A 72 6.53 21.01 -19.65
C GLY A 72 6.77 21.77 -18.34
N ALA A 73 6.17 22.93 -18.13
CA ALA A 73 6.28 23.66 -16.87
C ALA A 73 5.38 23.06 -15.78
N PRO A 74 5.73 23.17 -14.48
CA PRO A 74 4.89 22.70 -13.38
C PRO A 74 3.51 23.39 -13.38
N LEU A 75 2.44 22.63 -13.62
CA LEU A 75 1.09 23.18 -13.70
C LEU A 75 0.63 23.66 -12.31
N PRO A 76 0.07 24.88 -12.16
CA PRO A 76 -0.46 25.32 -10.87
C PRO A 76 -1.58 24.41 -10.35
N PHE A 77 -1.53 24.07 -9.06
CA PHE A 77 -2.57 23.26 -8.41
C PHE A 77 -3.80 24.12 -8.10
N ASP A 78 -4.99 23.58 -8.39
CA ASP A 78 -6.24 24.22 -7.98
C ASP A 78 -6.43 24.14 -6.46
N ARG A 79 -6.15 25.26 -5.79
CA ARG A 79 -6.31 25.42 -4.34
C ARG A 79 -7.73 25.14 -3.84
N SER A 80 -8.76 25.23 -4.70
CA SER A 80 -10.15 24.92 -4.33
C SER A 80 -10.34 23.43 -3.95
N LEU A 81 -9.46 22.55 -4.42
CA LEU A 81 -9.45 21.13 -4.12
C LEU A 81 -8.88 20.81 -2.72
N ILE A 82 -8.33 21.81 -2.01
CA ILE A 82 -7.78 21.64 -0.65
C ILE A 82 -8.84 22.05 0.39
N PHE A 83 -9.56 21.06 0.90
CA PHE A 83 -10.58 21.22 1.94
C PHE A 83 -10.49 20.09 2.99
N PRO A 84 -11.11 20.23 4.18
CA PRO A 84 -10.91 19.28 5.28
C PRO A 84 -11.13 17.81 4.92
N TYR A 85 -12.19 17.51 4.17
CA TYR A 85 -12.51 16.13 3.78
C TYR A 85 -11.56 15.59 2.70
N ALA A 86 -10.90 16.44 1.91
CA ALA A 86 -9.89 16.01 0.94
C ALA A 86 -8.70 15.31 1.63
N PHE A 87 -8.31 15.72 2.83
CA PHE A 87 -7.25 15.04 3.59
C PHE A 87 -7.60 13.59 3.92
N ARG A 88 -8.86 13.31 4.26
CA ARG A 88 -9.35 11.94 4.47
C ARG A 88 -9.29 11.14 3.18
N HIS A 89 -9.68 11.75 2.06
CA HIS A 89 -9.60 11.12 0.74
C HIS A 89 -8.15 10.81 0.36
N SER A 90 -7.22 11.76 0.50
CA SER A 90 -5.79 11.56 0.22
C SER A 90 -5.13 10.56 1.18
N TYR A 91 -5.54 10.51 2.45
CA TYR A 91 -5.12 9.47 3.38
C TYR A 91 -5.56 8.09 2.88
N ALA A 92 -6.84 7.93 2.56
CA ALA A 92 -7.39 6.67 2.07
C ALA A 92 -6.73 6.23 0.76
N GLN A 93 -6.57 7.16 -0.19
CA GLN A 93 -5.98 6.88 -1.50
C GLN A 93 -4.52 6.43 -1.36
N ARG A 94 -3.71 7.10 -0.52
CA ARG A 94 -2.32 6.68 -0.25
C ARG A 94 -2.22 5.27 0.33
N HIS A 95 -3.12 4.89 1.24
CA HIS A 95 -3.14 3.54 1.80
C HIS A 95 -3.55 2.49 0.76
N ALA A 96 -4.55 2.79 -0.07
CA ALA A 96 -4.95 1.93 -1.17
C ALA A 96 -3.81 1.74 -2.20
N ASP A 97 -3.08 2.81 -2.53
CA ASP A 97 -1.95 2.78 -3.46
C ASP A 97 -0.72 2.06 -2.88
N ALA A 98 -0.54 2.13 -1.56
CA ALA A 98 0.45 1.34 -0.81
C ALA A 98 0.09 -0.16 -0.77
N GLY A 99 -1.11 -0.55 -1.19
CA GLY A 99 -1.55 -1.95 -1.24
C GLY A 99 -2.15 -2.46 0.07
N VAL A 100 -2.51 -1.57 1.01
CA VAL A 100 -3.22 -1.95 2.24
C VAL A 100 -4.52 -2.67 1.86
N GLY A 101 -4.83 -3.77 2.54
CA GLY A 101 -6.05 -4.55 2.30
C GLY A 101 -7.32 -3.73 2.51
N VAL A 102 -8.34 -3.96 1.69
CA VAL A 102 -9.60 -3.18 1.72
C VAL A 102 -10.30 -3.23 3.09
N GLU A 103 -10.25 -4.35 3.80
CA GLU A 103 -10.82 -4.49 5.15
C GLU A 103 -10.06 -3.66 6.19
N VAL A 104 -8.72 -3.71 6.14
CA VAL A 104 -7.86 -2.91 7.02
C VAL A 104 -8.11 -1.43 6.78
N LEU A 105 -8.21 -1.00 5.51
CA LEU A 105 -8.52 0.39 5.20
C LEU A 105 -9.94 0.78 5.63
N LYS A 106 -10.93 -0.11 5.49
CA LYS A 106 -12.30 0.11 5.97
C LYS A 106 -12.30 0.36 7.48
N GLU A 107 -11.57 -0.43 8.25
CA GLU A 107 -11.43 -0.26 9.69
C GLU A 107 -10.69 1.04 10.05
N LEU A 108 -9.57 1.34 9.36
CA LEU A 108 -8.83 2.59 9.56
C LEU A 108 -9.67 3.84 9.29
N LEU A 109 -10.54 3.77 8.28
CA LEU A 109 -11.46 4.85 7.93
C LEU A 109 -12.72 4.86 8.79
N ASP A 110 -12.99 3.82 9.57
CA ASP A 110 -14.26 3.67 10.29
C ASP A 110 -15.47 3.74 9.33
N HIS A 111 -15.38 3.02 8.20
CA HIS A 111 -16.50 2.85 7.28
C HIS A 111 -17.33 1.64 7.70
N THR A 112 -18.65 1.82 7.79
CA THR A 112 -19.59 0.72 8.01
C THR A 112 -19.74 -0.17 6.78
N ASP A 113 -19.83 0.42 5.59
CA ASP A 113 -19.95 -0.29 4.31
C ASP A 113 -18.61 -0.39 3.57
N ILE A 114 -18.21 -1.62 3.25
CA ILE A 114 -17.00 -1.91 2.46
C ILE A 114 -17.06 -1.32 1.04
N SER A 115 -18.25 -1.19 0.46
CA SER A 115 -18.45 -0.68 -0.90
C SER A 115 -17.95 0.76 -1.06
N VAL A 116 -18.06 1.56 0.01
CA VAL A 116 -17.56 2.93 0.09
C VAL A 116 -16.02 2.92 0.03
N THR A 117 -15.37 2.01 0.75
CA THR A 117 -13.91 1.85 0.73
C THR A 117 -13.40 1.29 -0.60
N GLN A 118 -14.16 0.41 -1.26
CA GLN A 118 -13.81 -0.14 -2.58
C GLN A 118 -13.64 0.95 -3.65
N GLY A 119 -14.28 2.11 -3.49
CA GLY A 119 -14.09 3.27 -4.36
C GLY A 119 -12.61 3.67 -4.52
N TYR A 120 -11.83 3.59 -3.43
CA TYR A 120 -10.40 3.91 -3.43
C TYR A 120 -9.53 2.91 -4.19
N TYR A 121 -10.08 1.73 -4.54
CA TYR A 121 -9.38 0.66 -5.26
C TYR A 121 -9.78 0.56 -6.74
N ARG A 122 -10.76 1.36 -7.20
CA ARG A 122 -11.14 1.40 -8.61
C ARG A 122 -9.99 1.97 -9.45
N VAL A 123 -9.52 1.17 -10.40
CA VAL A 123 -8.53 1.55 -11.42
C VAL A 123 -9.20 1.37 -12.78
N SER A 124 -9.04 2.35 -13.68
CA SER A 124 -9.55 2.23 -15.03
C SER A 124 -8.87 1.07 -15.78
N LEU A 125 -9.57 0.45 -16.72
CA LEU A 125 -9.00 -0.63 -17.53
C LEU A 125 -7.75 -0.17 -18.29
N GLN A 126 -7.75 1.09 -18.75
CA GLN A 126 -6.60 1.72 -19.41
C GLN A 126 -5.38 1.81 -18.48
N ARG A 127 -5.52 2.41 -17.29
CA ARG A 127 -4.41 2.53 -16.32
C ARG A 127 -3.87 1.18 -15.90
N LYS A 128 -4.76 0.18 -15.74
CA LYS A 128 -4.34 -1.20 -15.48
C LYS A 128 -3.48 -1.74 -16.62
N ARG A 129 -3.90 -1.59 -17.88
CA ARG A 129 -3.14 -2.08 -19.05
C ARG A 129 -1.79 -1.39 -19.19
N GLU A 130 -1.72 -0.09 -18.96
CA GLU A 130 -0.48 0.69 -18.96
C GLU A 130 0.48 0.20 -17.87
N ALA A 131 0.01 0.04 -16.65
CA ALA A 131 0.81 -0.50 -15.55
C ALA A 131 1.35 -1.92 -15.84
N ILE A 132 0.52 -2.78 -16.44
CA ILE A 132 0.93 -4.12 -16.85
C ILE A 132 2.00 -4.07 -17.95
N LYS A 133 1.85 -3.15 -18.92
CA LYS A 133 2.85 -2.95 -19.98
C LYS A 133 4.21 -2.57 -19.40
N VAL A 134 4.25 -1.64 -18.44
CA VAL A 134 5.49 -1.28 -17.73
C VAL A 134 6.04 -2.49 -16.98
N MET A 135 5.24 -3.13 -16.12
CA MET A 135 5.69 -4.25 -15.28
C MET A 135 6.21 -5.45 -16.09
N SER A 136 5.65 -5.70 -17.28
CA SER A 136 6.09 -6.80 -18.14
C SER A 136 7.57 -6.75 -18.54
N ARG A 137 8.20 -5.56 -18.44
CA ARG A 137 9.64 -5.35 -18.71
C ARG A 137 10.55 -5.74 -17.54
N TYR A 138 10.00 -5.92 -16.35
CA TYR A 138 10.77 -6.14 -15.11
C TYR A 138 10.46 -7.48 -14.44
N VAL A 139 9.80 -8.38 -15.16
CA VAL A 139 9.50 -9.73 -14.68
C VAL A 139 10.79 -10.54 -14.61
N GLN A 140 11.00 -11.23 -13.50
CA GLN A 140 12.12 -12.15 -13.32
C GLN A 140 11.65 -13.54 -12.90
N ASP A 141 12.54 -14.52 -12.86
CA ASP A 141 12.28 -15.80 -12.20
C ASP A 141 12.89 -15.87 -10.80
N ARG A 142 12.82 -17.05 -10.17
CA ARG A 142 13.36 -17.28 -8.81
C ARG A 142 14.86 -17.06 -8.68
N SER A 143 15.64 -17.28 -9.74
CA SER A 143 17.09 -17.02 -9.79
C SER A 143 17.40 -15.56 -10.09
N GLY A 144 16.37 -14.76 -10.34
CA GLY A 144 16.52 -13.37 -10.74
C GLY A 144 16.89 -13.22 -12.21
N GLU A 145 16.79 -14.24 -13.06
CA GLU A 145 16.99 -14.04 -14.50
C GLU A 145 15.84 -13.21 -15.07
N SER A 146 16.14 -12.24 -15.93
CA SER A 146 15.10 -11.47 -16.59
C SER A 146 14.28 -12.39 -17.49
N ARG A 147 12.96 -12.33 -17.33
CA ARG A 147 11.98 -13.00 -18.19
C ARG A 147 11.18 -11.98 -18.99
N ALA A 148 11.62 -10.73 -18.98
CA ALA A 148 11.16 -9.69 -19.87
C ALA A 148 11.52 -10.07 -21.30
N GLY A 149 10.52 -10.27 -22.16
CA GLY A 149 10.74 -10.44 -23.60
C GLY A 149 10.59 -11.84 -24.19
N SER A 150 10.46 -12.93 -23.42
CA SER A 150 10.19 -14.25 -24.03
C SER A 150 8.75 -14.44 -24.55
N SER A 151 7.88 -13.44 -24.42
CA SER A 151 6.53 -13.44 -25.03
C SER A 151 6.12 -12.14 -25.75
N GLY A 152 7.03 -11.20 -26.00
CA GLY A 152 6.91 -10.03 -26.90
C GLY A 152 5.66 -9.14 -26.84
N SER A 153 4.69 -9.39 -25.97
CA SER A 153 3.39 -8.73 -25.94
C SER A 153 2.85 -8.70 -24.52
N THR A 154 2.31 -7.56 -24.12
CA THR A 154 1.51 -7.37 -22.90
C THR A 154 0.40 -8.43 -22.79
N ALA A 155 -0.12 -8.88 -23.95
CA ALA A 155 -1.10 -9.95 -24.05
C ALA A 155 -0.56 -11.30 -23.54
N GLY A 156 0.67 -11.68 -23.85
CA GLY A 156 1.28 -12.92 -23.36
C GLY A 156 1.48 -12.94 -21.84
N TYR A 157 1.80 -11.78 -21.25
CA TYR A 157 1.93 -11.62 -19.80
C TYR A 157 0.59 -11.82 -19.06
N GLU A 158 -0.51 -11.21 -19.54
CA GLU A 158 -1.84 -11.42 -18.93
C GLU A 158 -2.43 -12.81 -19.23
N LEU A 159 -2.24 -13.35 -20.44
CA LEU A 159 -2.87 -14.61 -20.86
C LEU A 159 -2.23 -15.86 -20.24
N ARG A 160 -0.93 -15.80 -19.91
CA ARG A 160 -0.17 -16.97 -19.45
C ARG A 160 0.25 -16.89 -17.99
N SER A 161 -0.19 -15.89 -17.25
CA SER A 161 0.13 -15.77 -15.83
C SER A 161 -1.11 -15.55 -14.98
N VAL A 162 -1.04 -16.04 -13.75
CA VAL A 162 -2.06 -15.82 -12.72
C VAL A 162 -1.40 -15.23 -11.48
N ALA A 163 -2.07 -14.27 -10.85
CA ALA A 163 -1.62 -13.71 -9.59
C ALA A 163 -1.62 -14.81 -8.51
N VAL A 164 -0.51 -14.93 -7.79
CA VAL A 164 -0.31 -15.79 -6.62
C VAL A 164 0.17 -14.92 -5.45
N PRO A 165 0.17 -15.39 -4.19
CA PRO A 165 0.37 -14.52 -3.02
C PRO A 165 1.59 -13.59 -3.09
N PHE A 166 2.71 -14.08 -3.64
CA PHE A 166 3.98 -13.36 -3.64
C PHE A 166 4.50 -13.06 -5.05
N GLY A 167 3.65 -13.07 -6.08
CA GLY A 167 4.09 -12.90 -7.46
C GLY A 167 3.05 -13.32 -8.50
N ASN A 168 3.54 -13.77 -9.64
CA ASN A 168 2.73 -14.41 -10.66
C ASN A 168 3.21 -15.85 -10.90
N CYS A 169 2.31 -16.70 -11.35
CA CYS A 169 2.59 -18.10 -11.70
C CYS A 169 2.22 -18.32 -13.16
N ILE A 170 3.10 -19.01 -13.89
CA ILE A 170 2.87 -19.37 -15.30
C ILE A 170 2.62 -20.87 -15.51
N GLU A 171 2.43 -21.63 -14.43
CA GLU A 171 2.13 -23.07 -14.53
C GLU A 171 0.72 -23.25 -15.13
N PRO A 172 0.56 -23.93 -16.28
CA PRO A 172 -0.70 -23.93 -17.03
C PRO A 172 -1.92 -24.40 -16.23
N SER A 173 -1.78 -25.42 -15.39
CA SER A 173 -2.89 -26.00 -14.62
C SER A 173 -3.37 -25.04 -13.54
N ASN A 174 -2.44 -24.40 -12.84
CA ASN A 174 -2.70 -23.42 -11.80
C ASN A 174 -3.20 -22.11 -12.40
N VAL A 175 -2.72 -21.71 -13.58
CA VAL A 175 -3.28 -20.59 -14.36
C VAL A 175 -4.74 -20.86 -14.69
N LYS A 176 -5.05 -22.05 -15.26
CA LYS A 176 -6.43 -22.47 -15.56
C LYS A 176 -7.31 -22.51 -14.31
N ALA A 177 -6.73 -22.86 -13.16
CA ALA A 177 -7.40 -22.88 -11.87
C ALA A 177 -7.46 -21.52 -11.15
N GLY A 178 -7.02 -20.43 -11.77
CA GLY A 178 -7.05 -19.10 -11.17
C GLY A 178 -6.13 -18.96 -9.95
N GLY A 179 -4.99 -19.67 -9.91
CA GLY A 179 -3.98 -19.60 -8.86
C GLY A 179 -4.29 -20.46 -7.63
N LYS A 180 -5.32 -21.32 -7.70
CA LYS A 180 -5.88 -22.03 -6.53
C LYS A 180 -5.44 -23.48 -6.37
N GLN A 181 -4.69 -24.05 -7.30
CA GLN A 181 -4.38 -25.49 -7.36
C GLN A 181 -2.88 -25.79 -7.24
N CYS A 182 -2.08 -24.84 -6.75
CA CYS A 182 -0.66 -25.07 -6.53
C CYS A 182 -0.44 -26.15 -5.45
N PRO A 183 0.29 -27.25 -5.74
CA PRO A 183 0.56 -28.32 -4.78
C PRO A 183 1.61 -27.94 -3.72
N ILE A 184 2.48 -26.97 -4.04
CA ILE A 184 3.54 -26.45 -3.18
C ILE A 184 3.23 -25.01 -2.74
N ARG A 185 2.01 -24.80 -2.24
CA ARG A 185 1.50 -23.48 -1.85
C ARG A 185 2.49 -22.75 -0.95
N PHE A 186 2.63 -21.44 -1.16
CA PHE A 186 3.55 -20.54 -0.44
C PHE A 186 5.05 -20.73 -0.69
N GLN A 187 5.48 -21.83 -1.32
CA GLN A 187 6.89 -22.09 -1.64
C GLN A 187 7.29 -21.54 -3.03
N CYS A 188 6.76 -20.39 -3.42
CA CYS A 188 6.92 -19.86 -4.78
C CYS A 188 8.40 -19.62 -5.15
N ALA A 189 9.23 -19.17 -4.21
CA ALA A 189 10.66 -18.95 -4.43
C ALA A 189 11.42 -20.23 -4.82
N GLY A 190 10.89 -21.43 -4.53
CA GLY A 190 11.46 -22.70 -4.97
C GLY A 190 10.98 -23.16 -6.37
N CYS A 191 9.96 -22.52 -6.95
CA CYS A 191 9.26 -23.01 -8.13
C CYS A 191 9.79 -22.40 -9.44
N GLY A 192 10.05 -23.23 -10.46
CA GLY A 192 10.49 -22.78 -11.79
C GLY A 192 9.44 -21.97 -12.58
N PHE A 193 8.16 -22.05 -12.19
CA PHE A 193 7.07 -21.29 -12.80
C PHE A 193 6.79 -19.94 -12.12
N TYR A 194 7.57 -19.59 -11.11
CA TYR A 194 7.42 -18.32 -10.39
C TYR A 194 7.93 -17.15 -11.24
N ARG A 195 7.09 -16.12 -11.37
CA ARG A 195 7.35 -14.91 -12.16
C ARG A 195 6.99 -13.65 -11.35
N PRO A 196 7.78 -13.31 -10.32
CA PRO A 196 7.58 -12.05 -9.61
C PRO A 196 7.95 -10.85 -10.47
N ASP A 197 7.32 -9.73 -10.15
CA ASP A 197 7.56 -8.41 -10.74
C ASP A 197 7.65 -7.36 -9.61
N PRO A 198 8.18 -6.15 -9.86
CA PRO A 198 8.37 -5.10 -8.85
C PRO A 198 7.14 -4.79 -7.98
N SER A 199 5.94 -4.94 -8.53
CA SER A 199 4.72 -4.67 -7.78
C SER A 199 4.46 -5.64 -6.63
N CYS A 200 5.17 -6.78 -6.57
CA CYS A 200 5.08 -7.79 -5.52
C CYS A 200 6.08 -7.59 -4.38
N LEU A 201 7.05 -6.68 -4.53
CA LEU A 201 8.15 -6.52 -3.58
C LEU A 201 7.68 -6.29 -2.12
N PRO A 202 6.70 -5.41 -1.83
CA PRO A 202 6.25 -5.21 -0.44
C PRO A 202 5.63 -6.48 0.18
N ALA A 203 4.88 -7.25 -0.61
CA ALA A 203 4.27 -8.50 -0.13
C ALA A 203 5.31 -9.60 0.11
N ILE A 204 6.38 -9.63 -0.69
CA ILE A 204 7.51 -10.54 -0.48
C ILE A 204 8.23 -10.16 0.82
N GLU A 205 8.47 -8.88 1.07
CA GLU A 205 9.14 -8.39 2.29
C GLU A 205 8.32 -8.65 3.55
N GLU A 206 7.01 -8.44 3.50
CA GLU A 206 6.10 -8.82 4.59
C GLU A 206 6.16 -10.32 4.86
N HIS A 207 6.16 -11.15 3.81
CA HIS A 207 6.25 -12.60 3.96
C HIS A 207 7.60 -13.06 4.54
N ILE A 208 8.72 -12.44 4.17
CA ILE A 208 10.03 -12.72 4.77
C ILE A 208 10.00 -12.48 6.28
N ASN A 209 9.38 -11.37 6.71
CA ASN A 209 9.26 -11.05 8.13
C ASN A 209 8.35 -12.06 8.85
N ALA A 210 7.23 -12.46 8.22
CA ALA A 210 6.35 -13.49 8.75
C ALA A 210 7.07 -14.84 8.92
N LEU A 211 7.81 -15.29 7.90
CA LEU A 211 8.60 -16.54 7.96
C LEU A 211 9.61 -16.53 9.10
N LYS A 212 10.29 -15.40 9.33
CA LYS A 212 11.23 -15.24 10.46
C LYS A 212 10.51 -15.31 11.80
N ALA A 213 9.36 -14.66 11.94
CA ALA A 213 8.56 -14.72 13.17
C ALA A 213 8.01 -16.13 13.44
N ASP A 214 7.52 -16.80 12.40
CA ASP A 214 7.05 -18.18 12.46
C ASP A 214 8.18 -19.14 12.86
N ARG A 215 9.40 -18.89 12.39
CA ARG A 215 10.60 -19.67 12.74
C ARG A 215 10.95 -19.57 14.22
N GLU A 216 10.94 -18.36 14.79
CA GLU A 216 11.18 -18.18 16.22
C GLU A 216 10.08 -18.85 17.06
N THR A 217 8.83 -18.76 16.61
CA THR A 217 7.69 -19.42 17.27
C THR A 217 7.84 -20.95 17.23
N ALA A 218 8.18 -21.50 16.06
CA ALA A 218 8.44 -22.91 15.85
C ALA A 218 9.58 -23.43 16.76
N ALA A 219 10.68 -22.70 16.86
CA ALA A 219 11.79 -23.05 17.75
C ALA A 219 11.35 -23.12 19.22
N ALA A 220 10.53 -22.16 19.68
CA ALA A 220 9.98 -22.16 21.03
C ALA A 220 8.98 -23.31 21.28
N MET A 221 8.30 -23.79 20.24
CA MET A 221 7.38 -24.94 20.32
C MET A 221 8.11 -26.29 20.36
N GLY A 222 9.42 -26.33 20.18
CA GLY A 222 10.19 -27.58 20.12
C GLY A 222 9.83 -28.44 18.92
N VAL A 223 9.54 -27.81 17.77
CA VAL A 223 9.30 -28.56 16.53
C VAL A 223 10.55 -29.30 16.06
N ASP A 224 10.37 -30.30 15.20
CA ASP A 224 11.49 -31.01 14.57
C ASP A 224 12.32 -30.10 13.65
N ASP A 225 13.62 -30.38 13.52
CA ASP A 225 14.57 -29.62 12.72
C ASP A 225 14.12 -29.39 11.28
N PHE A 226 13.38 -30.32 10.67
CA PHE A 226 12.94 -30.15 9.27
C PHE A 226 12.00 -28.94 9.11
N VAL A 227 11.22 -28.60 10.15
CA VAL A 227 10.30 -27.45 10.11
C VAL A 227 11.10 -26.16 10.16
N THR A 228 12.04 -26.04 11.10
CA THR A 228 12.91 -24.88 11.25
C THR A 228 13.73 -24.64 9.98
N ARG A 229 14.37 -25.69 9.44
CA ARG A 229 15.11 -25.62 8.17
C ARG A 229 14.22 -25.12 7.03
N ASN A 230 13.01 -25.65 6.90
CA ASN A 230 12.10 -25.24 5.83
C ASN A 230 11.66 -23.77 5.93
N LEU A 231 11.49 -23.23 7.14
CA LEU A 231 11.18 -21.80 7.33
C LEU A 231 12.39 -20.91 7.00
N ASP A 232 13.58 -21.30 7.47
CA ASP A 232 14.84 -20.60 7.19
C ASP A 232 15.15 -20.60 5.67
N ASP A 233 15.02 -21.74 5.00
CA ASP A 233 15.25 -21.89 3.56
C ASP A 233 14.27 -21.05 2.73
N GLN A 234 12.98 -21.02 3.10
CA GLN A 234 12.00 -20.15 2.45
C GLN A 234 12.33 -18.67 2.66
N ALA A 235 12.69 -18.26 3.88
CA ALA A 235 13.03 -16.89 4.18
C ALA A 235 14.26 -16.44 3.38
N ALA A 236 15.28 -17.30 3.28
CA ALA A 236 16.48 -17.06 2.48
C ALA A 236 16.15 -16.94 0.99
N ALA A 237 15.36 -17.86 0.44
CA ALA A 237 14.98 -17.86 -0.97
C ALA A 237 14.19 -16.60 -1.37
N PHE A 238 13.20 -16.19 -0.57
CA PHE A 238 12.48 -14.93 -0.81
C PHE A 238 13.36 -13.69 -0.60
N THR A 239 14.27 -13.71 0.37
CA THR A 239 15.25 -12.63 0.59
C THR A 239 16.11 -12.42 -0.66
N GLN A 240 16.58 -13.51 -1.29
CA GLN A 240 17.34 -13.43 -2.54
C GLN A 240 16.50 -12.81 -3.67
N VAL A 241 15.25 -13.25 -3.85
CA VAL A 241 14.34 -12.69 -4.86
C VAL A 241 14.14 -11.18 -4.66
N ALA A 242 13.88 -10.76 -3.42
CA ALA A 242 13.68 -9.34 -3.09
C ALA A 242 14.96 -8.51 -3.28
N ALA A 243 16.11 -9.05 -2.88
CA ALA A 243 17.41 -8.38 -3.04
C ALA A 243 17.72 -8.12 -4.53
N THR A 244 17.65 -9.16 -5.37
CA THR A 244 17.90 -9.01 -6.81
C THR A 244 16.94 -8.02 -7.47
N MET A 245 15.67 -8.02 -7.05
CA MET A 245 14.68 -7.08 -7.56
C MET A 245 15.01 -5.64 -7.15
N ARG A 246 15.41 -5.40 -5.89
CA ARG A 246 15.85 -4.08 -5.41
C ARG A 246 17.08 -3.58 -6.14
N GLU A 247 18.10 -4.42 -6.28
CA GLU A 247 19.35 -4.06 -6.97
C GLU A 247 19.07 -3.61 -8.40
N ARG A 248 18.19 -4.32 -9.12
CA ARG A 248 17.77 -3.93 -10.47
C ARG A 248 17.03 -2.61 -10.51
N LEU A 249 16.10 -2.38 -9.58
CA LEU A 249 15.36 -1.11 -9.51
C LEU A 249 16.28 0.07 -9.18
N GLN A 250 17.27 -0.15 -8.31
CA GLN A 250 18.27 0.86 -7.96
C GLN A 250 19.22 1.18 -9.10
N ALA A 251 19.46 0.24 -10.01
CA ALA A 251 20.27 0.44 -11.21
C ALA A 251 19.55 1.20 -12.34
N LEU A 252 18.23 1.44 -12.22
CA LEU A 252 17.47 2.20 -13.22
C LEU A 252 17.69 3.72 -13.08
N PRO A 253 17.61 4.47 -14.20
CA PRO A 253 17.44 5.92 -14.17
C PRO A 253 16.26 6.36 -13.29
N ASP A 254 16.34 7.55 -12.71
CA ASP A 254 15.34 8.04 -11.74
C ASP A 254 13.93 8.17 -12.34
N ASP A 255 13.83 8.55 -13.61
CA ASP A 255 12.58 8.65 -14.36
C ASP A 255 11.95 7.27 -14.63
N GLU A 256 12.77 6.30 -15.06
CA GLU A 256 12.32 4.90 -15.23
C GLU A 256 11.92 4.27 -13.90
N ARG A 257 12.68 4.49 -12.83
CA ARG A 257 12.36 4.00 -11.49
C ARG A 257 11.03 4.58 -11.01
N CYS A 258 10.79 5.87 -11.24
CA CYS A 258 9.52 6.53 -10.93
C CYS A 258 8.34 5.91 -11.72
N GLU A 259 8.51 5.65 -13.03
CA GLU A 259 7.50 4.99 -13.85
C GLU A 259 7.15 3.59 -13.28
N VAL A 260 8.16 2.83 -12.88
CA VAL A 260 7.99 1.50 -12.29
C VAL A 260 7.29 1.56 -10.93
N GLU A 261 7.62 2.52 -10.08
CA GLU A 261 6.97 2.71 -8.78
C GLU A 261 5.49 3.07 -8.93
N GLN A 262 5.16 3.95 -9.87
CA GLN A 262 3.79 4.34 -10.19
C GLN A 262 2.98 3.16 -10.74
N ALA A 263 3.51 2.43 -11.72
CA ALA A 263 2.88 1.24 -12.27
C ALA A 263 2.71 0.15 -11.20
N SER A 264 3.68 0.00 -10.30
CA SER A 264 3.62 -0.92 -9.17
C SER A 264 2.48 -0.59 -8.22
N ALA A 265 2.30 0.70 -7.88
CA ALA A 265 1.19 1.16 -7.04
C ALA A 265 -0.17 0.85 -7.67
N VAL A 266 -0.31 1.06 -8.98
CA VAL A 266 -1.53 0.72 -9.73
C VAL A 266 -1.83 -0.78 -9.63
N LEU A 267 -0.85 -1.66 -9.84
CA LEU A 267 -1.09 -3.11 -9.75
C LEU A 267 -1.37 -3.58 -8.32
N ARG A 268 -0.70 -3.01 -7.32
CA ARG A 268 -1.01 -3.28 -5.89
C ARG A 268 -2.45 -2.92 -5.57
N LYS A 269 -2.91 -1.74 -5.99
CA LYS A 269 -4.31 -1.31 -5.85
C LYS A 269 -5.29 -2.28 -6.52
N VAL A 270 -4.98 -2.75 -7.73
CA VAL A 270 -5.80 -3.77 -8.42
C VAL A 270 -5.85 -5.09 -7.66
N ARG A 271 -4.72 -5.56 -7.10
CA ARG A 271 -4.67 -6.80 -6.31
C ARG A 271 -5.42 -6.65 -4.98
N ALA A 272 -5.24 -5.55 -4.27
CA ALA A 272 -5.93 -5.26 -3.01
C ALA A 272 -7.46 -5.11 -3.22
N GLY A 273 -7.90 -4.51 -4.33
CA GLY A 273 -9.32 -4.47 -4.71
C GLY A 273 -9.90 -5.83 -5.13
N ARG A 274 -9.05 -6.78 -5.55
CA ARG A 274 -9.40 -8.18 -5.84
C ARG A 274 -9.26 -9.11 -4.65
N ALA A 275 -8.70 -8.64 -3.53
CA ALA A 275 -8.51 -9.42 -2.31
C ALA A 275 -9.86 -9.68 -1.63
N HIS A 276 -10.65 -10.52 -2.28
CA HIS A 276 -11.82 -11.18 -1.76
C HIS A 276 -11.75 -12.63 -2.25
N LYS A 277 -11.65 -13.53 -1.26
CA LYS A 277 -11.34 -14.98 -1.32
C LYS A 277 -9.88 -15.38 -1.06
N LEU A 278 -9.19 -14.74 -0.13
CA LEU A 278 -8.26 -15.50 0.72
C LEU A 278 -9.12 -16.24 1.75
N LEU A 279 -9.14 -17.57 1.62
CA LEU A 279 -9.67 -18.62 2.50
C LEU A 279 -10.74 -18.20 3.54
N PRO A 280 -12.00 -18.68 3.45
CA PRO A 280 -12.83 -18.71 4.65
C PRO A 280 -12.19 -19.71 5.62
N LEU A 281 -11.56 -19.22 6.67
CA LEU A 281 -11.45 -19.97 7.92
C LEU A 281 -12.86 -20.02 8.50
N THR A 282 -13.70 -20.91 7.98
CA THR A 282 -14.92 -21.31 8.68
C THR A 282 -14.50 -21.91 10.01
N VAL A 283 -14.63 -21.13 11.08
CA VAL A 283 -14.77 -21.66 12.43
C VAL A 283 -16.02 -22.52 12.38
N LYS A 284 -15.86 -23.84 12.51
CA LYS A 284 -17.00 -24.69 12.85
C LYS A 284 -17.42 -24.28 14.24
N ASP A 285 -18.61 -23.69 14.36
CA ASP A 285 -19.30 -23.59 15.64
C ASP A 285 -19.37 -25.01 16.20
N SER A 286 -18.73 -25.21 17.36
CA SER A 286 -18.81 -26.46 18.09
C SER A 286 -20.19 -26.53 18.73
N ALA A 287 -20.85 -27.66 18.52
CA ALA A 287 -22.17 -27.99 19.04
C ALA A 287 -22.26 -27.94 20.57
#